data_AF-A0A1C8ZQ10-F1
#
_entry.id   AF-A0A1C8ZQ10-F1
#
_cell.length_a   1.000
_cell.length_b   1.000
_cell.length_c   1.000
_cell.angle_alpha   90.00
_cell.angle_beta   90.00
_cell.angle_gamma   90.00
#
_symmetry.space_group_name_H-M   'P 1'
#
loop_
_entity.id
_entity.type
_entity.pdbx_description
1 polymer ?
#
loop_
_entity_poly.entity_id
_entity_poly.type
_entity_poly.pdbx_seq_one_letter_code
_entity_poly.pdbx_strand_id
1 'polypeptide(L)'
;MSSSFLIKLLGLDKVLKEIVNDLGDNDLYLVLPKVKRRENSIEILREILKSYGLEINIEEVNGLVDDRRKLTALASNISPLNLKEPEKILWELAQSIKPKKVDER
;
A
#
# COMPACT_ATOMS: atom_id res chain seq x y z
N MET A 1 -31.56 -3.58 -14.28
CA MET A 1 -32.07 -2.66 -13.24
C MET A 1 -30.90 -2.22 -12.38
N SER A 2 -30.63 -0.92 -12.27
CA SER A 2 -29.49 -0.44 -11.49
C SER A 2 -29.75 -0.62 -9.99
N SER A 3 -28.76 -1.11 -9.27
CA SER A 3 -28.75 -1.24 -7.80
C SER A 3 -29.17 0.07 -7.10
N SER A 4 -28.86 1.21 -7.71
CA SER A 4 -29.26 2.54 -7.24
C SER A 4 -30.78 2.75 -7.12
N PHE A 5 -31.58 2.12 -7.99
CA PHE A 5 -33.03 2.27 -7.97
C PHE A 5 -33.69 1.49 -6.82
N LEU A 6 -33.16 0.29 -6.52
CA LEU A 6 -33.63 -0.54 -5.40
C LEU A 6 -33.28 0.08 -4.03
N ILE A 7 -32.09 0.67 -3.91
CA ILE A 7 -31.64 1.33 -2.66
C ILE A 7 -32.54 2.54 -2.33
N LYS A 8 -32.92 3.33 -3.34
CA LYS A 8 -33.85 4.45 -3.16
C LYS A 8 -35.28 4.00 -2.83
N LEU A 9 -35.75 2.91 -3.44
CA LEU A 9 -37.11 2.41 -3.23
C LEU A 9 -37.33 1.86 -1.81
N LEU A 10 -36.29 1.27 -1.22
CA LEU A 10 -36.36 0.64 0.12
C LEU A 10 -36.06 1.61 1.28
N GLY A 11 -35.80 2.89 1.01
CA GLY A 11 -35.42 3.87 2.05
C GLY A 11 -34.06 3.59 2.72
N LEU A 12 -33.28 2.67 2.15
CA LEU A 12 -31.93 2.33 2.60
C LEU A 12 -30.95 3.47 2.37
N ASP A 13 -31.30 4.44 1.53
CA ASP A 13 -30.50 5.64 1.26
C ASP A 13 -30.33 6.55 2.49
N LYS A 14 -31.35 6.66 3.35
CA LYS A 14 -31.26 7.40 4.62
C LYS A 14 -30.39 6.68 5.63
N VAL A 15 -30.59 5.38 5.78
CA VAL A 15 -29.81 4.54 6.70
C VAL A 15 -28.33 4.52 6.28
N LEU A 16 -28.05 4.38 4.98
CA LEU A 16 -26.68 4.46 4.46
C LEU A 16 -26.06 5.84 4.68
N LYS A 17 -26.83 6.93 4.58
CA LYS A 17 -26.32 8.29 4.84
C LYS A 17 -25.99 8.51 6.31
N GLU A 18 -26.82 8.04 7.24
CA GLU A 18 -26.53 8.12 8.68
C GLU A 18 -25.28 7.31 9.01
N ILE A 19 -25.20 6.07 8.53
CA ILE A 19 -24.03 5.22 8.71
C ILE A 19 -22.76 5.85 8.11
N VAL A 20 -22.85 6.45 6.92
CA VAL A 20 -21.72 7.15 6.26
C VAL A 20 -21.29 8.40 7.01
N ASN A 21 -22.21 9.10 7.67
CA ASN A 21 -21.88 10.28 8.46
C ASN A 21 -21.25 9.92 9.82
N ASP A 22 -21.64 8.76 10.38
CA ASP A 22 -21.11 8.27 11.67
C ASP A 22 -19.76 7.54 11.51
N LEU A 23 -19.50 6.95 10.35
CA LEU A 23 -18.22 6.32 10.02
C LEU A 23 -17.20 7.38 9.57
N GLY A 24 -15.99 7.31 10.12
CA GLY A 24 -14.87 8.08 9.58
C GLY A 24 -14.55 7.68 8.15
N ASP A 25 -13.84 8.54 7.42
CA ASP A 25 -13.51 8.32 6.00
C ASP A 25 -12.76 7.00 5.74
N ASN A 26 -12.02 6.55 6.77
CA ASN A 26 -11.32 5.29 6.83
C ASN A 26 -12.22 4.08 7.00
N ASP A 27 -13.43 4.17 7.56
CA ASP A 27 -14.29 3.00 7.84
C ASP A 27 -15.41 2.83 6.81
N LEU A 28 -15.58 3.81 5.92
CA LEU A 28 -16.58 3.82 4.85
C LEU A 28 -16.52 2.61 3.92
N TYR A 29 -15.35 1.97 3.80
CA TYR A 29 -15.16 0.79 2.93
C TYR A 29 -15.88 -0.46 3.44
N LEU A 30 -16.27 -0.49 4.73
CA LEU A 30 -17.00 -1.61 5.32
C LEU A 30 -18.46 -1.67 4.82
N VAL A 31 -19.00 -0.53 4.41
CA VAL A 31 -20.42 -0.37 4.05
C VAL A 31 -20.59 -0.12 2.56
N LEU A 32 -19.64 0.60 1.95
CA LEU A 32 -19.62 0.85 0.53
C LEU A 32 -18.38 0.18 -0.08
N PRO A 33 -18.50 -0.53 -1.21
CA PRO A 33 -17.33 -0.97 -1.95
C PRO A 33 -16.58 0.24 -2.50
N LYS A 34 -15.70 0.83 -1.69
CA LYS A 34 -14.72 1.83 -2.14
C LYS A 34 -13.68 1.06 -2.95
N VAL A 35 -13.52 1.43 -4.23
CA VAL A 35 -12.38 0.98 -5.04
C VAL A 35 -11.14 1.56 -4.39
N LYS A 36 -10.43 0.75 -3.58
CA LYS A 36 -9.17 1.18 -2.96
C LYS A 36 -8.18 1.39 -4.11
N ARG A 37 -7.68 2.62 -4.25
CA ARG A 37 -6.64 2.90 -5.24
C ARG A 37 -5.41 2.05 -4.90
N ARG A 38 -4.78 1.52 -5.94
CA ARG A 38 -3.52 0.78 -5.79
C ARG A 38 -2.45 1.74 -5.29
N GLU A 39 -1.73 1.35 -4.25
CA GLU A 39 -0.64 2.17 -3.69
C GLU A 39 0.63 2.00 -4.52
N ASN A 40 1.49 3.02 -4.55
CA ASN A 40 2.75 2.99 -5.28
C ASN A 40 3.86 2.41 -4.41
N SER A 41 4.32 1.20 -4.73
CA SER A 41 5.35 0.50 -3.95
C SER A 41 6.70 1.20 -3.92
N ILE A 42 7.03 2.03 -4.91
CA ILE A 42 8.28 2.81 -4.91
C ILE A 42 8.21 3.98 -3.94
N GLU A 43 7.05 4.64 -3.86
CA GLU A 43 6.84 5.70 -2.87
C GLU A 43 6.91 5.12 -1.45
N ILE A 44 6.23 4.00 -1.22
CA ILE A 44 6.30 3.26 0.05
C ILE A 44 7.75 2.91 0.39
N LEU A 45 8.53 2.39 -0.57
CA LEU A 45 9.94 2.08 -0.33
C LEU A 45 10.77 3.32 0.01
N ARG A 46 10.56 4.45 -0.68
CA ARG A 46 11.24 5.72 -0.36
C ARG A 46 10.92 6.20 1.05
N GLU A 47 9.66 6.10 1.47
CA GLU A 47 9.24 6.45 2.82
C GLU A 47 9.91 5.58 3.88
N ILE A 48 9.97 4.26 3.63
CA ILE A 48 10.69 3.33 4.50
C ILE A 48 12.17 3.73 4.60
N LEU A 49 12.87 3.91 3.47
CA LEU A 49 14.29 4.26 3.49
C LEU A 49 14.55 5.58 4.22
N LYS A 50 13.70 6.58 3.99
CA LYS A 50 13.76 7.87 4.70
C LYS A 50 13.56 7.72 6.20
N SER A 51 12.66 6.84 6.64
CA SER A 51 12.44 6.57 8.07
C SER A 51 13.67 6.00 8.77
N TYR A 52 14.53 5.29 8.03
CA TYR A 52 15.80 4.74 8.51
C TYR A 52 17.02 5.65 8.24
N GLY A 53 16.80 6.86 7.71
CA GLY A 53 17.87 7.80 7.38
C GLY A 53 18.77 7.34 6.22
N LEU A 54 18.24 6.52 5.31
CA LEU A 54 18.98 6.01 4.15
C LEU A 54 18.62 6.81 2.89
N GLU A 55 19.64 7.37 2.23
CA GLU A 55 19.52 8.06 0.94
C GLU A 55 20.03 7.17 -0.20
N ILE A 56 19.24 6.14 -0.53
CA ILE A 56 19.56 5.20 -1.61
C ILE A 56 18.89 5.67 -2.90
N ASN A 57 19.65 5.74 -3.99
CA ASN A 57 19.07 5.99 -5.31
C ASN A 57 18.33 4.73 -5.79
N ILE A 58 17.00 4.83 -5.94
CA ILE A 58 16.17 3.73 -6.43
C ILE A 58 16.09 3.82 -7.96
N GLU A 59 16.71 2.86 -8.64
CA GLU A 59 16.60 2.69 -10.08
C GLU A 59 15.62 1.56 -10.43
N GLU A 60 14.57 1.91 -11.17
CA GLU A 60 13.59 0.96 -11.69
C GLU A 60 14.10 0.32 -12.99
N VAL A 61 13.78 -0.96 -13.17
CA VAL A 61 14.03 -1.67 -14.43
C VAL A 61 12.77 -1.66 -15.26
N ASN A 62 12.85 -1.06 -16.46
CA ASN A 62 11.82 -1.21 -17.47
C ASN A 62 11.92 -2.62 -18.06
N GLY A 63 11.10 -3.55 -17.57
CA GLY A 63 11.15 -4.94 -18.00
C GLY A 63 9.91 -5.73 -17.59
N LEU A 64 9.82 -6.96 -18.09
CA LEU A 64 8.76 -7.89 -17.71
C LEU A 64 8.93 -8.28 -16.25
N VAL A 65 7.95 -7.91 -15.43
CA VAL A 65 7.82 -8.41 -14.06
C VAL A 65 7.35 -9.85 -14.11
N ASP A 66 7.95 -10.72 -13.31
CA ASP A 66 7.49 -12.10 -13.18
C ASP A 66 6.06 -12.19 -12.63
N ASP A 67 5.34 -13.25 -12.99
CA ASP A 67 3.93 -13.36 -12.64
C ASP A 67 3.70 -13.55 -11.13
N ARG A 68 4.66 -14.13 -10.40
CA ARG A 68 4.57 -14.27 -8.94
C ARG A 68 4.61 -12.92 -8.25
N ARG A 69 5.50 -12.01 -8.68
CA ARG A 69 5.56 -10.62 -8.20
C ARG A 69 4.31 -9.85 -8.54
N LYS A 70 3.78 -10.00 -9.77
CA LYS A 70 2.50 -9.38 -10.15
C LYS A 70 1.36 -9.83 -9.25
N LEU A 71 1.23 -11.14 -9.02
CA LEU A 71 0.18 -11.70 -8.16
C LEU A 71 0.33 -11.27 -6.70
N THR A 72 1.56 -11.21 -6.20
CA THR A 72 1.84 -10.74 -4.83
C THR A 72 1.48 -9.26 -4.67
N ALA A 73 1.84 -8.43 -5.65
CA ALA A 73 1.49 -7.02 -5.69
C ALA A 73 -0.03 -6.81 -5.78
N LEU A 74 -0.71 -7.61 -6.61
CA LEU A 74 -2.17 -7.62 -6.72
C LEU A 74 -2.85 -7.98 -5.39
N ALA A 75 -2.39 -9.04 -4.73
CA ALA A 75 -2.92 -9.48 -3.44
C ALA A 75 -2.74 -8.42 -2.34
N SER A 76 -1.65 -7.65 -2.42
CA SER A 76 -1.33 -6.58 -1.47
C SER A 76 -1.91 -5.22 -1.88
N ASN A 77 -2.61 -5.14 -3.01
CA ASN A 77 -3.12 -3.88 -3.61
C ASN A 77 -2.04 -2.80 -3.79
N ILE A 78 -0.82 -3.20 -4.17
CA ILE A 78 0.31 -2.30 -4.47
C ILE A 78 0.77 -2.46 -5.93
N SER A 79 1.52 -1.51 -6.45
CA SER A 79 2.22 -1.68 -7.73
C SER A 79 3.35 -2.71 -7.60
N PRO A 80 3.62 -3.54 -8.63
CA PRO A 80 4.73 -4.46 -8.58
C PRO A 80 6.06 -3.71 -8.58
N LEU A 81 6.95 -4.09 -7.68
CA LEU A 81 8.27 -3.50 -7.54
C LEU A 81 9.26 -4.19 -8.50
N ASN A 82 9.94 -3.41 -9.35
CA ASN A 82 10.97 -3.92 -10.26
C ASN A 82 12.23 -3.07 -10.20
N LEU A 83 13.18 -3.48 -9.38
CA LEU A 83 14.40 -2.73 -9.10
C LEU A 83 15.61 -3.35 -9.77
N LYS A 84 16.60 -2.51 -10.07
CA LYS A 84 17.87 -2.94 -10.67
C LYS A 84 18.74 -3.71 -9.70
N GLU A 85 18.86 -3.24 -8.46
CA GLU A 85 19.70 -3.84 -7.41
C GLU A 85 18.91 -4.00 -6.09
N PRO A 86 17.90 -4.90 -6.04
CA PRO A 86 17.06 -5.07 -4.85
C PRO A 86 17.86 -5.59 -3.64
N GLU A 87 18.87 -6.42 -3.85
CA GLU A 87 19.68 -7.02 -2.78
C GLU A 87 20.50 -5.98 -2.02
N LYS A 88 21.07 -5.00 -2.74
CA LYS A 88 21.84 -3.91 -2.15
C LYS A 88 20.97 -3.04 -1.24
N ILE A 89 19.78 -2.68 -1.72
CA ILE A 89 18.80 -1.90 -0.95
C ILE A 89 18.42 -2.64 0.34
N LEU A 90 18.13 -3.95 0.23
CA LEU A 90 17.80 -4.78 1.39
C LEU A 90 18.96 -4.86 2.38
N TRP A 91 20.20 -4.97 1.89
CA TRP A 91 21.38 -5.04 2.73
C TRP A 91 21.61 -3.75 3.52
N GLU A 92 21.54 -2.60 2.86
CA GLU A 92 21.68 -1.29 3.53
C GLU A 92 20.58 -1.06 4.57
N LEU A 93 19.35 -1.47 4.26
CA LEU A 93 18.22 -1.43 5.18
C LEU A 93 18.43 -2.38 6.38
N ALA A 94 18.96 -3.58 6.16
CA ALA A 94 19.29 -4.50 7.25
C ALA A 94 20.41 -3.96 8.16
N GLN A 95 21.41 -3.26 7.59
CA GLN A 95 22.48 -2.65 8.38
C GLN A 95 21.98 -1.51 9.28
N SER A 96 21.00 -0.72 8.83
CA SER A 96 20.43 0.37 9.63
C SER A 96 19.60 -0.14 10.81
N ILE A 97 18.97 -1.32 10.67
CA ILE A 97 18.19 -1.96 11.74
C ILE A 97 19.07 -2.65 12.79
N LYS A 98 20.26 -3.12 12.38
CA LYS A 98 21.12 -3.92 13.26
C LYS A 98 21.49 -3.12 14.53
N PRO A 99 21.28 -3.66 15.74
CA PRO A 99 21.74 -3.01 16.95
C PRO A 99 23.26 -2.87 16.87
N LYS A 100 23.75 -1.62 16.94
CA LYS A 100 25.18 -1.35 17.05
C LYS A 100 25.65 -2.04 18.32
N LYS A 101 26.52 -3.03 18.20
CA LYS A 101 27.19 -3.63 19.37
C LYS A 101 27.80 -2.46 20.13
N VAL A 102 27.33 -2.23 21.35
CA VAL A 102 27.99 -1.34 22.29
C VAL A 102 29.32 -2.01 22.57
N ASP A 103 30.41 -1.42 22.08
CA ASP A 103 31.75 -1.87 22.43
C ASP A 103 31.89 -1.70 23.95
N GLU A 104 31.79 -2.81 24.68
CA GLU A 104 32.20 -2.91 26.08
C GLU A 104 33.71 -2.65 26.12
N ARG A 105 34.07 -1.39 26.34
CA ARG A 105 35.42 -0.97 26.72
C ARG A 105 35.64 -1.19 28.21
#